data_AF-A0A485N7P1-F1
#
_entry.id   AF-A0A485N7P1-F1
#
_cell.length_a   1.000
_cell.length_b   1.000
_cell.length_c   1.000
_cell.angle_alpha   90.00
_cell.angle_beta   90.00
_cell.angle_gamma   90.00
#
_symmetry.space_group_name_H-M   'P 1'
#
loop_
_entity.id
_entity.type
_entity.pdbx_description
1 polymer ?
#
loop_
_entity_poly.entity_id
_entity_poly.type
_entity_poly.pdbx_seq_one_letter_code
_entity_poly.pdbx_strand_id
1 'polypeptide(L)' 'MKRYLTSYVTRELKIQIKTTMRYHLTPVRMAHINNSGNNRCWQGCGERGSLLHCWWECKLVQPFWKTVWKFLKKLK' A
#
# COMPACT_ATOMS: atom_id res chain seq x y z
N MET A 1 -17.55 14.92 -35.58
CA MET A 1 -17.63 13.44 -35.56
C MET A 1 -16.32 12.77 -35.12
N LYS A 2 -15.14 13.12 -35.68
CA LYS A 2 -13.84 12.51 -35.32
C LYS A 2 -13.50 12.52 -33.81
N ARG A 3 -13.72 13.64 -33.11
CA ARG A 3 -13.47 13.77 -31.65
C ARG A 3 -14.26 12.78 -30.79
N TYR A 4 -15.47 12.41 -31.19
CA TYR A 4 -16.30 11.44 -30.46
C TYR A 4 -15.72 10.02 -30.58
N LEU A 5 -15.33 9.60 -31.79
CA LEU A 5 -14.61 8.33 -31.98
C LEU A 5 -13.31 8.29 -31.18
N THR A 6 -12.53 9.37 -31.17
CA THR A 6 -11.29 9.45 -30.37
C THR A 6 -11.58 9.31 -28.86
N SER A 7 -12.64 9.95 -28.36
CA SER A 7 -13.05 9.84 -26.95
C SER A 7 -13.53 8.43 -26.58
N TYR A 8 -14.26 7.78 -27.48
CA TYR A 8 -14.74 6.42 -27.30
C TYR A 8 -13.59 5.42 -27.27
N VAL A 9 -12.71 5.46 -28.27
CA VAL A 9 -11.51 4.60 -28.34
C VAL A 9 -10.61 4.79 -27.11
N THR A 10 -10.45 6.02 -26.61
CA THR A 10 -9.68 6.30 -25.40
C THR A 10 -10.30 5.67 -24.15
N ARG A 11 -11.64 5.67 -24.06
CA ARG A 11 -12.36 5.05 -22.94
C ARG A 11 -12.25 3.53 -22.96
N GLU A 12 -12.40 2.92 -24.13
CA GLU A 12 -12.27 1.46 -24.29
C GLU A 12 -10.84 0.99 -23.98
N LEU A 13 -9.81 1.71 -24.46
CA LEU A 13 -8.41 1.41 -24.13
C LEU A 13 -8.15 1.49 -22.62
N LYS A 14 -8.69 2.52 -21.95
CA LYS A 14 -8.58 2.69 -20.50
C LYS A 14 -9.22 1.53 -19.73
N ILE A 15 -10.36 1.04 -20.20
CA ILE A 15 -11.03 -0.13 -19.61
C ILE A 15 -10.16 -1.37 -19.78
N GLN A 16 -9.64 -1.61 -20.99
CA GLN A 16 -8.75 -2.75 -21.26
C GLN A 16 -7.52 -2.71 -20.35
N ILE A 17 -6.82 -1.58 -20.26
CA ILE A 17 -5.67 -1.42 -19.36
C ILE A 17 -6.08 -1.73 -17.90
N LYS A 18 -7.19 -1.17 -17.42
CA LYS A 18 -7.66 -1.40 -16.04
C LYS A 18 -7.97 -2.88 -15.78
N THR A 19 -8.60 -3.55 -16.73
CA THR A 19 -8.93 -4.98 -16.67
C THR A 19 -7.66 -5.82 -16.68
N THR A 20 -6.74 -5.58 -17.62
CA THR A 20 -5.47 -6.30 -17.71
C THR A 20 -4.63 -6.14 -16.43
N MET A 21 -4.57 -4.92 -15.88
CA MET A 21 -3.87 -4.66 -14.61
C MET A 21 -4.49 -5.44 -13.45
N ARG A 22 -5.82 -5.49 -13.35
CA ARG A 22 -6.51 -6.20 -12.25
C ARG A 22 -6.39 -7.72 -12.34
N TYR A 23 -6.55 -8.28 -13.53
CA TYR A 23 -6.61 -9.74 -13.69
C TYR A 23 -5.26 -10.40 -13.96
N HIS A 24 -4.26 -9.66 -14.48
CA HIS A 24 -2.95 -10.24 -14.75
C HIS A 24 -1.87 -9.68 -13.83
N LEU A 25 -1.80 -8.36 -13.64
CA LEU A 25 -0.70 -7.77 -12.87
C LEU A 25 -0.89 -7.90 -11.35
N THR A 26 -2.08 -7.63 -10.83
CA THR A 26 -2.38 -7.76 -9.40
C THR A 26 -2.10 -9.16 -8.84
N PRO A 27 -2.59 -10.27 -9.43
CA PRO A 27 -2.32 -11.60 -8.89
C PRO A 27 -0.85 -12.01 -9.01
N VAL A 28 -0.15 -11.64 -10.09
CA VAL A 28 1.30 -11.91 -10.23
C VAL A 28 2.09 -11.16 -9.16
N ARG A 29 1.77 -9.89 -8.92
CA ARG A 29 2.37 -9.11 -7.82
C ARG A 29 2.05 -9.73 -6.47
N MET A 30 0.82 -10.16 -6.26
CA MET A 30 0.40 -10.79 -5.00
C MET A 30 1.14 -12.12 -4.77
N ALA A 31 1.33 -12.94 -5.81
CA ALA A 31 2.10 -14.17 -5.74
C ALA A 31 3.60 -13.92 -5.46
N HIS A 32 4.14 -12.80 -5.94
CA HIS A 32 5.53 -12.39 -5.71
C HIS A 32 5.72 -11.57 -4.41
N ILE A 33 4.65 -11.03 -3.82
CA ILE A 33 4.67 -10.49 -2.45
C ILE A 33 4.88 -11.70 -1.56
N ASN A 34 6.15 -11.91 -1.23
CA ASN A 34 6.71 -13.10 -0.63
C ASN A 34 5.80 -13.62 0.50
N ASN A 35 5.20 -14.79 0.29
CA ASN A 35 4.65 -15.62 1.37
C ASN A 35 5.78 -16.25 2.21
N SER A 36 7.04 -15.78 2.07
CA SER A 36 8.09 -16.09 3.02
C SER A 36 7.53 -15.81 4.41
N GLY A 37 7.35 -16.84 5.21
CA GLY A 37 6.75 -16.81 6.55
C GLY A 37 7.55 -15.99 7.58
N ASN A 38 8.30 -14.99 7.12
CA ASN A 38 8.84 -13.89 7.88
C ASN A 38 7.69 -13.05 8.42
N ASN A 39 7.02 -13.60 9.42
CA ASN A 39 6.10 -12.90 10.30
C ASN A 39 6.83 -11.88 11.19
N ARG A 40 8.03 -11.43 10.82
CA ARG A 40 8.85 -10.48 11.58
C ARG A 40 8.41 -9.06 11.25
N CYS A 41 8.64 -8.14 12.17
CA CYS A 41 8.28 -6.76 12.00
C CYS A 41 8.98 -6.15 10.78
N TRP A 42 8.21 -5.47 9.92
CA TRP A 42 8.71 -4.82 8.71
C TRP A 42 9.68 -3.66 9.00
N GLN A 43 9.66 -3.13 10.23
CA GLN A 43 10.60 -2.12 10.71
C GLN A 43 11.97 -2.72 11.07
N GLY A 44 12.13 -4.04 11.04
CA GLY A 44 13.41 -4.70 11.32
C GLY A 44 13.77 -4.80 12.80
N CYS A 45 12.81 -4.67 13.73
CA CYS A 45 13.07 -4.80 15.17
C CYS A 45 13.36 -6.25 15.62
N GLY A 46 13.19 -7.25 14.74
CA GLY A 46 13.43 -8.66 15.02
C GLY A 46 12.26 -9.42 15.68
N GLU A 47 11.27 -8.73 16.25
CA GLU A 47 10.07 -9.33 16.86
C GLU A 47 9.02 -9.75 15.81
N ARG A 48 8.01 -10.53 16.23
CA ARG A 48 6.90 -10.93 15.35
C ARG A 48 6.06 -9.69 15.00
N GLY A 49 6.00 -9.37 13.72
CA GLY A 49 5.21 -8.29 13.13
C GLY A 49 3.72 -8.56 13.12
N SER A 50 3.09 -8.67 14.30
CA SER A 50 1.64 -8.54 14.40
C SER A 50 1.22 -7.12 14.00
N LEU A 51 -0.04 -6.93 13.59
CA LEU A 51 -0.53 -5.62 13.15
C LEU A 51 -0.45 -4.58 14.28
N LEU A 52 -0.79 -4.98 15.51
CA LEU A 52 -0.64 -4.16 16.72
C LEU A 52 0.82 -3.83 17.01
N HIS A 53 1.71 -4.83 16.92
CA HIS A 53 3.13 -4.61 17.17
C HIS A 53 3.72 -3.62 16.15
N CYS A 54 3.50 -3.86 14.87
CA CYS A 54 4.02 -3.03 13.79
C CYS A 54 3.52 -1.58 13.82
N TRP A 55 2.35 -1.33 14.42
CA TRP A 55 1.74 0.00 14.41
C TRP A 55 1.92 0.76 15.72
N TRP A 56 1.85 0.09 16.87
CA TRP A 56 1.85 0.75 18.19
C TRP A 56 2.99 0.33 19.11
N GLU A 57 3.27 -0.97 19.22
CA GLU A 57 4.16 -1.49 20.27
C GLU A 57 5.64 -1.51 19.85
N CYS A 58 5.92 -1.52 18.54
CA CYS A 58 7.28 -1.58 18.03
C CYS A 58 8.09 -0.40 18.54
N LYS A 59 9.21 -0.70 19.21
CA LYS A 59 10.11 0.30 19.82
C LYS A 59 10.64 1.32 18.81
N LEU A 60 10.77 0.94 17.54
CA LEU A 60 11.19 1.84 16.46
C LEU A 60 10.07 2.79 16.02
N VAL A 61 8.80 2.40 16.20
CA VAL A 61 7.62 3.18 15.79
C VAL A 61 7.15 4.12 16.91
N GLN A 62 7.43 3.80 18.18
CA GLN A 62 7.05 4.68 19.30
C GLN A 62 7.59 6.12 19.20
N PRO A 63 8.87 6.39 18.85
CA PRO A 63 9.38 7.76 18.68
C PRO A 63 8.63 8.57 17.62
N PHE A 64 8.20 7.91 16.55
CA PHE A 64 7.40 8.52 15.49
C PHE A 64 6.06 9.04 16.06
N TRP A 65 5.31 8.18 16.75
CA TRP A 65 4.04 8.58 17.36
C TRP A 65 4.18 9.66 18.43
N LYS A 66 5.27 9.65 19.21
CA LYS A 66 5.56 10.74 20.17
C LYS A 66 5.73 12.08 19.45
N THR A 67 6.37 12.07 18.29
CA THR A 67 6.56 13.28 17.47
C THR A 67 5.23 13.76 16.89
N VAL A 68 4.45 12.85 16.31
CA VAL A 68 3.10 13.15 15.79
C VAL A 68 2.22 13.72 16.90
N TRP A 69 2.23 13.11 18.08
CA TRP A 69 1.44 13.59 19.23
C TRP A 69 1.85 14.99 19.70
N LYS A 70 3.16 15.28 19.75
CA LYS A 70 3.65 16.63 20.05
C LYS A 70 3.21 17.65 19.00
N PHE A 71 3.21 17.27 17.72
CA PHE A 71 2.74 18.13 16.64
C PHE A 71 1.25 18.40 16.75
N LEU A 72 0.44 17.36 16.95
CA LEU A 72 -1.01 17.49 17.15
C LEU A 72 -1.36 18.36 18.37
N LYS A 73 -0.59 18.26 19.46
CA LYS A 73 -0.77 19.14 20.63
C LYS A 73 -0.49 20.62 20.34
N LYS A 74 0.39 20.94 19.39
CA LYS A 74 0.69 22.32 18.99
C LYS A 74 -0.33 22.92 18.02
N LEU A 75 -1.12 22.07 17.35
CA LEU A 75 -2.20 22.49 16.45
C LEU A 75 -3.51 22.80 17.19
N LYS A 76 -3.58 22.52 18.49
CA LYS A 76 -4.69 22.88 19.36
C LYS A 76 -4.35 24.14 20.11
#